data_AF-A0A257NW11-F1
#
_entry.id   AF-A0A257NW11-F1
#
_cell.length_a   1.000
_cell.length_b   1.000
_cell.length_c   1.000
_cell.angle_alpha   90.00
_cell.angle_beta   90.00
_cell.angle_gamma   90.00
#
_symmetry.space_group_name_H-M   'P 1'
#
loop_
_entity.id
_entity.type
_entity.pdbx_description
1 polymer ?
#
loop_
_entity_poly.entity_id
_entity_poly.type
_entity_poly.pdbx_seq_one_letter_code
_entity_poly.pdbx_strand_id
1 'polypeptide(L)'
;MKMMRRSLLAVVLGGLMVQPLVSMAACDAAAGKAKFATCAACHGVDGKGNGGAFPALTHLTAVDAEAVLTAFKNHQRQRPA
;
A
#
# COMPACT_ATOMS: atom_id res chain seq x y z
N MET A 1 1.65 10.62 -55.51
CA MET A 1 1.57 11.19 -54.14
C MET A 1 0.29 10.75 -53.39
N LYS A 2 -0.14 9.49 -53.53
CA LYS A 2 -1.45 8.99 -53.04
C LYS A 2 -1.30 7.94 -51.94
N MET A 3 -0.21 8.03 -51.17
CA MET A 3 0.19 7.00 -50.20
C MET A 3 0.33 7.52 -48.76
N MET A 4 0.00 8.78 -48.48
CA MET A 4 0.15 9.39 -47.15
C MET A 4 -1.17 9.80 -46.48
N ARG A 5 -2.31 9.39 -47.04
CA ARG A 5 -3.65 9.67 -46.48
C ARG A 5 -4.30 8.48 -45.77
N ARG A 6 -3.62 7.32 -45.74
CA ARG A 6 -4.17 6.08 -45.16
C ARG A 6 -3.63 5.77 -43.76
N SER A 7 -2.57 6.44 -43.31
CA SER A 7 -1.89 6.10 -42.05
C SER A 7 -2.36 6.90 -40.82
N LEU A 8 -3.34 7.80 -40.96
CA LEU A 8 -3.91 8.53 -39.81
C LEU A 8 -5.07 7.79 -39.11
N LEU A 9 -5.61 6.71 -39.69
CA LEU A 9 -6.68 5.94 -39.05
C LEU A 9 -6.19 4.88 -38.06
N ALA A 10 -4.91 4.50 -38.08
CA ALA A 10 -4.41 3.39 -37.24
C ALA A 10 -3.98 3.82 -35.82
N VAL A 11 -3.76 5.12 -35.56
CA VAL A 11 -3.36 5.60 -34.22
C VAL A 11 -4.56 5.80 -33.29
N VAL A 12 -5.77 6.01 -33.84
CA VAL A 12 -6.99 6.22 -33.03
C VAL A 12 -7.55 4.91 -32.47
N LEU A 13 -7.28 3.75 -33.10
CA LEU A 13 -7.76 2.45 -32.61
C LEU A 13 -6.80 1.75 -31.61
N GLY A 14 -5.57 2.23 -31.44
CA GLY A 14 -4.57 1.61 -30.54
C GLY A 14 -4.48 2.22 -29.14
N GLY A 15 -5.13 3.36 -28.89
CA GLY A 15 -4.91 4.16 -27.67
C GLY A 15 -5.84 3.87 -26.49
N LEU A 16 -6.77 2.92 -26.60
CA LEU A 16 -7.81 2.68 -25.58
C LEU A 16 -7.62 1.35 -24.84
N MET A 17 -6.39 1.01 -24.46
CA MET A 17 -6.11 -0.19 -23.68
C MET A 17 -5.34 0.14 -22.40
N VAL A 18 -6.10 0.04 -21.30
CA VAL A 18 -5.66 -0.36 -19.95
C VAL A 18 -4.83 0.67 -19.20
N GLN A 19 -5.50 1.66 -18.64
CA GLN A 19 -5.06 2.15 -17.34
C GLN A 19 -5.64 1.20 -16.28
N PRO A 20 -4.84 0.63 -15.36
CA PRO A 20 -5.41 0.02 -14.18
C PRO A 20 -6.01 1.17 -13.38
N LEU A 21 -7.34 1.17 -13.24
CA LEU A 21 -7.96 1.85 -12.12
C LEU A 21 -7.45 1.13 -10.88
N VAL A 22 -6.35 1.62 -10.31
CA VAL A 22 -5.98 1.31 -8.94
C VAL A 22 -7.12 1.85 -8.08
N SER A 23 -8.10 0.98 -7.86
CA SER A 23 -9.17 1.19 -6.92
C SER A 23 -8.49 1.35 -5.57
N MET A 24 -8.33 2.60 -5.13
CA MET A 24 -7.92 2.89 -3.77
C MET A 24 -9.13 2.55 -2.90
N ALA A 25 -9.23 1.28 -2.51
CA ALA A 25 -10.18 0.88 -1.50
C ALA A 25 -9.99 1.82 -0.31
N ALA A 26 -11.05 2.55 0.06
CA ALA A 26 -10.98 3.47 1.18
C ALA A 26 -10.56 2.68 2.43
N CYS A 27 -9.56 3.19 3.15
CA CYS A 27 -9.11 2.55 4.39
C CYS A 27 -10.24 2.67 5.44
N ASP A 28 -10.78 1.53 5.88
CA ASP A 28 -11.76 1.47 6.96
C ASP A 28 -11.05 1.56 8.31
N ALA A 29 -11.07 2.76 8.90
CA ALA A 29 -10.46 3.01 10.20
C ALA A 29 -11.12 2.23 11.34
N ALA A 30 -12.42 1.92 11.26
CA ALA A 30 -13.12 1.15 12.30
C ALA A 30 -12.68 -0.32 12.26
N ALA A 31 -12.60 -0.92 11.07
CA ALA A 31 -12.04 -2.25 10.89
C ALA A 31 -10.57 -2.29 11.33
N GLY A 32 -9.77 -1.29 10.94
CA GLY A 32 -8.37 -1.14 11.36
C GLY A 32 -8.22 -1.09 12.87
N LYS A 33 -9.04 -0.30 13.57
CA LYS A 33 -9.04 -0.19 15.04
C LYS A 33 -9.35 -1.52 15.72
N ALA A 34 -10.31 -2.29 15.20
CA ALA A 34 -10.64 -3.61 15.75
C ALA A 34 -9.46 -4.60 15.63
N LYS A 35 -8.75 -4.57 14.49
CA LYS A 35 -7.54 -5.40 14.28
C LYS A 35 -6.35 -4.94 15.12
N PHE A 36 -6.23 -3.63 15.35
CA PHE A 36 -5.15 -3.06 16.15
C PHE A 36 -5.14 -3.54 17.61
N ALA A 37 -6.26 -4.04 18.14
CA ALA A 37 -6.38 -4.53 19.51
C ALA A 37 -5.29 -5.55 19.89
N THR A 38 -4.89 -6.44 18.98
CA THR A 38 -3.79 -7.40 19.23
C THR A 38 -2.42 -6.74 19.19
N CYS A 39 -2.24 -5.72 18.35
CA CYS A 39 -0.99 -4.98 18.20
C CYS A 39 -0.71 -4.13 19.45
N ALA A 40 -1.78 -3.58 20.06
CA ALA A 40 -1.74 -2.72 21.23
C ALA A 40 -1.11 -3.39 22.46
N ALA A 41 -1.15 -4.73 22.55
CA ALA A 41 -0.53 -5.49 23.64
C ALA A 41 0.98 -5.22 23.75
N CYS A 42 1.64 -4.91 22.64
CA CYS A 42 3.07 -4.64 22.59
C CYS A 42 3.38 -3.18 22.19
N HIS A 43 2.66 -2.62 21.23
CA HIS A 43 2.91 -1.27 20.71
C HIS A 43 2.15 -0.17 21.46
N GLY A 44 1.44 -0.52 22.54
CA GLY A 44 0.64 0.41 23.34
C GLY A 44 -0.72 0.71 22.72
N VAL A 45 -1.67 1.09 23.57
CA VAL A 45 -3.07 1.38 23.17
C VAL A 45 -3.19 2.55 22.19
N ASP A 46 -2.22 3.47 22.21
CA ASP A 46 -2.12 4.62 21.31
C ASP A 46 -1.05 4.43 20.22
N GLY A 47 -0.44 3.24 20.14
CA GLY A 47 0.58 2.91 19.13
C GLY A 47 1.91 3.62 19.30
N LYS A 48 2.16 4.32 20.42
CA LYS A 48 3.44 5.02 20.64
C LYS A 48 4.62 4.11 20.99
N GLY A 49 4.35 2.83 21.26
CA GLY A 49 5.38 1.89 21.67
C GLY A 49 6.00 2.24 23.02
N ASN A 50 7.13 1.62 23.32
CA ASN A 50 7.86 1.80 24.58
C ASN A 50 9.27 2.38 24.41
N GLY A 51 9.62 2.84 23.21
CA GLY A 51 10.95 3.38 22.90
C GLY A 51 12.08 2.34 22.82
N GLY A 52 11.76 1.05 22.95
CA GLY A 52 12.71 -0.06 22.84
C GLY A 52 12.26 -1.09 21.80
N ALA A 53 12.14 -2.35 22.21
CA ALA A 53 11.81 -3.47 21.33
C ALA A 53 10.45 -3.34 20.61
N PHE A 54 9.55 -2.49 21.11
CA PHE A 54 8.26 -2.19 20.49
C PHE A 54 8.23 -0.70 20.11
N PRO A 55 8.63 -0.35 18.88
CA PRO A 55 8.68 1.04 18.43
C PRO A 55 7.29 1.63 18.21
N ALA A 56 7.23 2.96 18.10
CA ALA A 56 6.03 3.68 17.72
C ALA A 56 5.58 3.29 16.32
N LEU A 57 4.27 3.10 16.14
CA LEU A 57 3.61 2.87 14.85
C LEU A 57 2.93 4.13 14.31
N THR A 58 2.82 5.18 15.12
CA THR A 58 2.10 6.42 14.82
C THR A 58 2.69 7.24 13.66
N HIS A 59 3.90 6.90 13.21
CA HIS A 59 4.56 7.56 12.08
C HIS A 59 4.28 6.88 10.73
N LEU A 60 3.68 5.68 10.73
CA LEU A 60 3.42 4.92 9.51
C LEU A 60 2.16 5.45 8.83
N THR A 61 2.23 5.63 7.50
CA THR A 61 1.03 5.71 6.66
C THR A 61 0.42 4.31 6.48
N ALA A 62 -0.80 4.24 5.92
CA ALA A 62 -1.40 2.94 5.58
C ALA A 62 -0.52 2.12 4.62
N VAL A 63 0.10 2.80 3.64
CA VAL A 63 0.99 2.17 2.66
C VAL A 63 2.27 1.65 3.33
N ASP A 64 2.87 2.44 4.23
CA ASP A 64 4.07 2.02 4.96
C ASP A 64 3.77 0.83 5.88
N ALA A 65 2.63 0.87 6.58
CA ALA A 65 2.21 -0.22 7.44
C ALA A 65 2.03 -1.52 6.66
N GLU A 66 1.39 -1.47 5.48
CA GLU A 66 1.25 -2.64 4.61
C GLU A 66 2.62 -3.18 4.14
N ALA A 67 3.51 -2.30 3.68
CA ALA A 67 4.84 -2.68 3.23
C ALA A 67 5.65 -3.35 4.35
N VAL A 68 5.63 -2.78 5.56
CA VAL A 68 6.34 -3.32 6.73
C VAL A 68 5.78 -4.67 7.13
N LEU A 69 4.45 -4.81 7.25
CA LEU A 69 3.81 -6.06 7.63
C LEU A 69 4.07 -7.17 6.60
N THR A 70 4.04 -6.82 5.31
CA THR A 70 4.36 -7.76 4.22
C THR A 70 5.80 -8.23 4.29
N ALA A 71 6.75 -7.33 4.56
CA ALA A 71 8.15 -7.69 4.70
C ALA A 71 8.41 -8.64 5.88
N PHE A 72 7.73 -8.44 7.02
CA PHE A 72 7.81 -9.37 8.16
C PHE A 72 7.17 -10.73 7.82
N LYS A 73 5.98 -10.72 7.21
CA LYS A 73 5.26 -11.93 6.81
C LYS A 73 6.07 -12.79 5.83
N ASN A 74 6.81 -12.14 4.93
CA ASN A 74 7.63 -12.81 3.93
C ASN A 74 9.09 -13.04 4.39
N HIS A 75 9.38 -12.80 5.68
CA HIS A 75 10.73 -12.94 6.26
C HIS A 75 11.82 -12.07 5.60
N GLN A 76 11.43 -11.04 4.87
CA GLN A 76 12.33 -10.05 4.25
C GLN A 76 12.80 -8.99 5.25
N ARG A 77 12.09 -8.86 6.37
CA ARG A 77 12.47 -8.06 7.53
C ARG A 77 12.36 -8.91 8.79
N GLN A 78 13.34 -8.81 9.67
CA GLN A 78 13.36 -9.51 10.95
C GLN A 78 13.51 -8.51 12.09
N ARG A 79 13.05 -8.89 13.30
CA ARG A 79 13.28 -8.10 14.49
C ARG A 79 14.79 -8.06 14.72
N PRO A 80 15.42 -6.87 14.82
CA PRO A 80 16.83 -6.78 15.21
C PRO A 80 17.04 -7.53 16.54
N ALA A 81 18.20 -8.16 16.67
CA ALA A 81 18.60 -8.86 17.89
C ALA A 81 18.66 -7.91 19.09
#